data_AF-A0A9E1UQX0-F1
#
_entry.id   AF-A0A9E1UQX0-F1
#
_cell.length_a   1.000
_cell.length_b   1.000
_cell.length_c   1.000
_cell.angle_alpha   90.00
_cell.angle_beta   90.00
_cell.angle_gamma   90.00
#
_symmetry.space_group_name_H-M   'P 1'
#
loop_
_entity.id
_entity.type
_entity.pdbx_description
1 polymer ?
#
loop_
_entity_poly.entity_id
_entity_poly.type
_entity_poly.pdbx_seq_one_letter_code
_entity_poly.pdbx_strand_id
1 'polypeptide(L)'
;MIRFPLATLLLVAVAMGADKPAAVARIRQQFAANRKYIHYSVRGQYKPENTAKWLLLLEDDGRFSDLHLDGFTPEKYNGGMQKKLAGKLMEAWKRIRLLAQLILDDGDHKGDEALKAKLMKSAVHYGDIELRRCDGWFRFHVSCFGIPRIAYGVYFAFFEELDAAEKAKDTESLAGRCSLVLQGLMRQTFTQPRRDSIKDPYTADQFRKHVWWVGGNFAYRPTFEAAAVCSDTRMFDVIAEVCAGGLSAVSHNTLKDSFWSEGICADGAGWGHGPQCYVWGYPSDGVSSILGLLKRFRDTPWEAGVPPTALQAAADYVEGMCWYQYLGRQTLLSPGRSGFSAGPGAGSGRIAGLAGSLLGFQLPEATKQRVEQIRTQIEAKKVAIHGTRVFWNN
;
A
#
# COMPACT_ATOMS: atom_id res chain seq x y z
N MET A 1 15.96 3.10 -55.06
CA MET A 1 15.94 1.98 -54.09
C MET A 1 17.14 2.11 -53.18
N ILE A 2 16.96 2.68 -51.99
CA ILE A 2 18.00 2.69 -50.95
C ILE A 2 17.28 2.35 -49.64
N ARG A 3 17.52 1.14 -49.15
CA ARG A 3 16.98 0.63 -47.88
C ARG A 3 17.88 1.13 -46.75
N PHE A 4 17.33 1.88 -45.82
CA PHE A 4 17.93 2.07 -44.49
C PHE A 4 17.54 0.87 -43.61
N PRO A 5 18.46 0.26 -42.86
CA PRO A 5 18.09 -0.76 -41.89
C PRO A 5 17.52 -0.06 -40.64
N LEU A 6 16.33 -0.48 -40.23
CA LEU A 6 15.83 -0.27 -38.87
C LEU A 6 16.80 -0.99 -37.91
N ALA A 7 17.68 -0.24 -37.27
CA ALA A 7 18.31 -0.67 -36.04
C ALA A 7 17.28 -0.47 -34.91
N THR A 8 16.47 -1.50 -34.69
CA THR A 8 15.69 -1.64 -33.46
C THR A 8 16.68 -1.66 -32.30
N LEU A 9 16.78 -0.56 -31.55
CA LEU A 9 17.41 -0.52 -30.24
C LEU A 9 16.54 -1.36 -29.30
N LEU A 10 16.76 -2.68 -29.34
CA LEU A 10 16.47 -3.55 -28.20
C LEU A 10 17.40 -3.09 -27.07
N LEU A 11 16.88 -2.29 -26.15
CA LEU A 11 17.39 -2.24 -24.80
C LEU A 11 17.09 -3.61 -24.17
N VAL A 12 17.92 -4.61 -24.50
CA VAL A 12 18.17 -5.72 -23.60
C VAL A 12 18.97 -5.11 -22.46
N ALA A 13 18.26 -4.59 -21.46
CA ALA A 13 18.84 -4.52 -20.14
C ALA A 13 19.21 -5.96 -19.79
N VAL A 14 20.50 -6.24 -19.76
CA VAL A 14 21.07 -7.45 -19.19
C VAL A 14 20.70 -7.40 -17.70
N ALA A 15 19.49 -7.86 -17.36
CA ALA A 15 19.21 -8.30 -16.02
C ALA A 15 20.04 -9.58 -15.84
N MET A 16 21.28 -9.42 -15.36
CA MET A 16 22.04 -10.52 -14.79
C MET A 16 21.08 -11.25 -13.86
N GLY A 17 20.85 -12.54 -14.13
CA GLY A 17 19.79 -13.35 -13.52
C GLY A 17 19.82 -13.29 -12.00
N ALA A 18 19.07 -12.37 -11.43
CA ALA A 18 18.85 -12.31 -10.00
C ALA A 18 17.75 -13.34 -9.68
N ASP A 19 18.12 -14.36 -8.93
CA ASP A 19 17.21 -15.39 -8.44
C ASP A 19 16.07 -14.75 -7.62
N LYS A 20 14.85 -14.72 -8.21
CA LYS A 20 13.64 -14.15 -7.60
C LYS A 20 13.36 -14.77 -6.23
N PRO A 21 13.28 -16.11 -6.09
CA PRO A 21 13.23 -16.78 -4.78
C PRO A 21 14.26 -16.26 -3.76
N ALA A 22 15.54 -16.17 -4.13
CA ALA A 22 16.57 -15.66 -3.23
C ALA A 22 16.34 -14.18 -2.84
N ALA A 23 15.85 -13.35 -3.78
CA ALA A 23 15.48 -11.98 -3.49
C ALA A 23 14.30 -11.88 -2.51
N VAL A 24 13.25 -12.72 -2.68
CA VAL A 24 12.14 -12.81 -1.71
C VAL A 24 12.65 -13.19 -0.33
N ALA A 25 13.54 -14.18 -0.24
CA ALA A 25 14.13 -14.59 1.03
C ALA A 25 14.88 -13.42 1.71
N ARG A 26 15.69 -12.66 0.97
CA ARG A 26 16.36 -11.46 1.51
C ARG A 26 15.39 -10.40 1.99
N ILE A 27 14.33 -10.12 1.22
CA ILE A 27 13.28 -9.17 1.61
C ILE A 27 12.61 -9.60 2.92
N ARG A 28 12.25 -10.88 3.05
CA ARG A 28 11.64 -11.43 4.27
C ARG A 28 12.58 -11.30 5.48
N GLN A 29 13.87 -11.58 5.30
CA GLN A 29 14.88 -11.38 6.35
C GLN A 29 15.04 -9.91 6.75
N GLN A 30 14.98 -8.97 5.80
CA GLN A 30 15.00 -7.54 6.12
C GLN A 30 13.78 -7.11 6.95
N PHE A 31 12.59 -7.61 6.64
CA PHE A 31 11.40 -7.36 7.46
C PHE A 31 11.54 -7.98 8.85
N ALA A 32 12.03 -9.21 8.94
CA ALA A 32 12.27 -9.87 10.22
C ALA A 32 13.30 -9.11 11.07
N ALA A 33 14.40 -8.63 10.48
CA ALA A 33 15.41 -7.82 11.18
C ALA A 33 14.84 -6.49 11.70
N ASN A 34 13.90 -5.89 10.96
CA ASN A 34 13.28 -4.62 11.31
C ASN A 34 11.91 -4.78 12.00
N ARG A 35 11.55 -6.00 12.45
CA ARG A 35 10.21 -6.34 12.96
C ARG A 35 9.75 -5.44 14.10
N LYS A 36 10.68 -4.93 14.91
CA LYS A 36 10.38 -3.98 15.99
C LYS A 36 9.80 -2.68 15.48
N TYR A 37 10.19 -2.20 14.30
CA TYR A 37 9.82 -0.88 13.77
C TYR A 37 8.63 -0.89 12.80
N ILE A 38 7.96 -2.04 12.65
CA ILE A 38 6.75 -2.18 11.83
C ILE A 38 5.56 -1.53 12.56
N HIS A 39 5.58 -0.20 12.71
CA HIS A 39 4.66 0.56 13.57
C HIS A 39 3.68 1.46 12.82
N TYR A 40 3.77 1.55 11.49
CA TYR A 40 3.16 2.65 10.73
C TYR A 40 1.62 2.74 10.89
N SER A 41 0.94 1.66 11.29
CA SER A 41 -0.52 1.60 11.44
C SER A 41 -1.07 1.83 12.86
N VAL A 42 -0.23 1.84 13.91
CA VAL A 42 -0.69 1.86 15.32
C VAL A 42 0.04 2.85 16.23
N ARG A 43 1.04 3.58 15.72
CA ARG A 43 1.97 4.45 16.48
C ARG A 43 1.32 5.51 17.39
N GLY A 44 0.07 5.91 17.14
CA GLY A 44 -0.67 6.90 17.95
C GLY A 44 -1.76 6.32 18.87
N GLN A 45 -1.99 5.01 18.88
CA GLN A 45 -3.02 4.34 19.69
C GLN A 45 -2.45 3.56 20.87
N TYR A 46 -1.13 3.61 21.05
CA TYR A 46 -0.41 2.92 22.10
C TYR A 46 -0.49 3.69 23.42
N LYS A 47 -1.04 3.05 24.44
CA LYS A 47 -0.84 3.44 25.82
C LYS A 47 -0.59 2.18 26.66
N PRO A 48 0.43 2.14 27.55
CA PRO A 48 0.76 0.96 28.35
C PRO A 48 -0.42 0.37 29.14
N GLU A 49 -1.36 1.22 29.58
CA GLU A 49 -2.58 0.79 30.26
C GLU A 49 -3.50 -0.09 29.38
N ASN A 50 -3.49 0.13 28.05
CA ASN A 50 -4.30 -0.65 27.13
C ASN A 50 -3.73 -2.07 26.97
N THR A 51 -2.41 -2.20 26.87
CA THR A 51 -1.77 -3.52 26.73
C THR A 51 -1.93 -4.37 27.98
N ALA A 52 -1.78 -3.77 29.17
CA ALA A 52 -2.05 -4.46 30.43
C ALA A 52 -3.51 -4.97 30.52
N LYS A 53 -4.47 -4.12 30.14
CA LYS A 53 -5.88 -4.51 30.07
C LYS A 53 -6.12 -5.66 29.09
N TRP A 54 -5.55 -5.59 27.88
CA TRP A 54 -5.78 -6.61 26.87
C TRP A 54 -5.12 -7.95 27.18
N LEU A 55 -4.01 -7.96 27.91
CA LEU A 55 -3.42 -9.19 28.46
C LEU A 55 -4.39 -9.90 29.39
N LEU A 56 -5.07 -9.16 30.29
CA LEU A 56 -6.07 -9.72 31.20
C LEU A 56 -7.32 -10.26 30.47
N LEU A 57 -7.62 -9.71 29.30
CA LEU A 57 -8.76 -10.13 28.49
C LEU A 57 -8.43 -11.29 27.54
N LEU A 58 -7.15 -11.63 27.37
CA LEU A 58 -6.70 -12.66 26.43
C LEU A 58 -6.75 -14.05 27.08
N GLU A 59 -7.74 -14.83 26.65
CA GLU A 59 -7.99 -16.19 27.11
C GLU A 59 -6.97 -17.20 26.52
N ASP A 60 -6.88 -18.38 27.13
CA ASP A 60 -5.94 -19.45 26.72
C ASP A 60 -6.21 -20.03 25.33
N ASP A 61 -7.45 -19.89 24.84
CA ASP A 61 -7.86 -20.30 23.49
C ASP A 61 -7.65 -19.20 22.43
N GLY A 62 -7.08 -18.06 22.82
CA GLY A 62 -6.77 -16.94 21.93
C GLY A 62 -7.92 -15.95 21.72
N ARG A 63 -9.06 -16.11 22.38
CA ARG A 63 -10.15 -15.12 22.31
C ARG A 63 -9.93 -13.99 23.30
N PHE A 64 -10.40 -12.79 22.94
CA PHE A 64 -10.58 -11.70 23.90
C PHE A 64 -11.97 -11.78 24.52
N SER A 65 -12.06 -11.87 25.84
CA SER A 65 -13.31 -12.09 26.57
C SER A 65 -14.34 -10.97 26.41
N ASP A 66 -13.93 -9.75 26.05
CA ASP A 66 -14.82 -8.61 25.76
C ASP A 66 -15.23 -8.51 24.27
N LEU A 67 -14.57 -9.25 23.37
CA LEU A 67 -14.87 -9.23 21.94
C LEU A 67 -15.81 -10.38 21.55
N HIS A 68 -17.05 -10.29 22.03
CA HIS A 68 -18.10 -11.23 21.62
C HIS A 68 -18.43 -11.08 20.14
N LEU A 69 -18.28 -12.19 19.40
CA LEU A 69 -18.62 -12.33 17.98
C LEU A 69 -19.85 -13.23 17.75
N ASP A 70 -20.56 -13.57 18.83
CA ASP A 70 -21.78 -14.36 18.77
C ASP A 70 -22.83 -13.66 17.89
N GLY A 71 -23.40 -14.41 16.94
CA GLY A 71 -24.39 -13.91 15.98
C GLY A 71 -23.84 -13.44 14.63
N PHE A 72 -22.52 -13.30 14.46
CA PHE A 72 -21.90 -13.02 13.16
C PHE A 72 -21.69 -14.30 12.34
N THR A 73 -22.79 -14.91 11.89
CA THR A 73 -22.81 -16.13 11.08
C THR A 73 -22.99 -15.81 9.59
N PRO A 74 -22.32 -16.53 8.67
CA PRO A 74 -22.42 -16.30 7.22
C PRO A 74 -23.85 -16.16 6.69
N GLU A 75 -24.77 -16.96 7.23
CA GLU A 75 -26.18 -17.01 6.85
C GLU A 75 -26.96 -15.75 7.26
N LYS A 76 -26.44 -14.97 8.21
CA LYS A 76 -27.07 -13.74 8.73
C LYS A 76 -26.42 -12.48 8.18
N TYR A 77 -25.40 -12.56 7.32
CA TYR A 77 -24.68 -11.38 6.88
C TYR A 77 -25.52 -10.44 6.03
N ASN A 78 -25.85 -9.28 6.62
CA ASN A 78 -26.24 -8.08 5.89
C ASN A 78 -25.16 -7.01 6.03
N GLY A 79 -25.31 -5.90 5.29
CA GLY A 79 -24.32 -4.83 5.28
C GLY A 79 -24.00 -4.19 6.62
N GLY A 80 -25.01 -4.02 7.48
CA GLY A 80 -24.85 -3.48 8.83
C GLY A 80 -24.06 -4.43 9.73
N MET A 81 -24.35 -5.72 9.66
CA MET A 81 -23.61 -6.75 10.41
C MET A 81 -22.17 -6.86 9.92
N GLN A 82 -21.95 -6.88 8.60
CA GLN A 82 -20.61 -6.89 8.01
C GLN A 82 -19.76 -5.71 8.48
N LYS A 83 -20.33 -4.50 8.56
CA LYS A 83 -19.63 -3.31 9.06
C LYS A 83 -19.29 -3.42 10.55
N LYS A 84 -20.21 -3.92 11.38
CA LYS A 84 -19.98 -4.15 12.82
C LYS A 84 -18.89 -5.20 13.06
N LEU A 85 -18.95 -6.32 12.32
CA LEU A 85 -17.94 -7.37 12.35
C LEU A 85 -16.57 -6.81 11.96
N ALA A 86 -16.49 -6.04 10.87
CA ALA A 86 -15.26 -5.41 10.43
C ALA A 86 -14.62 -4.53 11.52
N GLY A 87 -15.44 -3.76 12.25
CA GLY A 87 -14.97 -2.96 13.38
C GLY A 87 -14.39 -3.81 14.51
N LYS A 88 -15.08 -4.91 14.90
CA LYS A 88 -14.59 -5.83 15.94
C LYS A 88 -13.33 -6.58 15.54
N LEU A 89 -13.23 -7.02 14.28
CA LEU A 89 -12.03 -7.68 13.75
C LEU A 89 -10.84 -6.71 13.70
N MET A 90 -11.06 -5.47 13.25
CA MET A 90 -10.00 -4.44 13.30
C MET A 90 -9.50 -4.21 14.72
N GLU A 91 -10.40 -4.18 15.71
CA GLU A 91 -10.04 -4.04 17.12
C GLU A 91 -9.22 -5.25 17.60
N ALA A 92 -9.66 -6.47 17.32
CA ALA A 92 -8.91 -7.68 17.65
C ALA A 92 -7.49 -7.66 17.06
N TRP A 93 -7.34 -7.36 15.77
CA TRP A 93 -6.05 -7.32 15.09
C TRP A 93 -5.11 -6.26 15.67
N LYS A 94 -5.60 -5.08 16.04
CA LYS A 94 -4.79 -4.07 16.73
C LYS A 94 -4.24 -4.60 18.05
N ARG A 95 -5.08 -5.27 18.85
CA ARG A 95 -4.66 -5.86 20.13
C ARG A 95 -3.60 -6.93 19.90
N ILE A 96 -3.84 -7.87 18.97
CA ILE A 96 -2.89 -8.92 18.62
C ILE A 96 -1.53 -8.33 18.24
N ARG A 97 -1.51 -7.32 17.36
CA ARG A 97 -0.26 -6.69 16.92
C ARG A 97 0.50 -6.00 18.05
N LEU A 98 -0.21 -5.31 18.93
CA LEU A 98 0.42 -4.59 20.04
C LEU A 98 0.93 -5.56 21.11
N LEU A 99 0.18 -6.61 21.43
CA LEU A 99 0.65 -7.67 22.32
C LEU A 99 1.83 -8.46 21.72
N ALA A 100 1.82 -8.69 20.41
CA ALA A 100 2.96 -9.31 19.71
C ALA A 100 4.22 -8.43 19.77
N GLN A 101 4.06 -7.11 19.87
CA GLN A 101 5.19 -6.19 20.06
C GLN A 101 5.83 -6.37 21.44
N LEU A 102 5.05 -6.64 22.50
CA LEU A 102 5.58 -6.84 23.86
C LEU A 102 6.57 -8.02 23.93
N ILE A 103 6.37 -9.03 23.06
CA ILE A 103 7.27 -10.18 22.95
C ILE A 103 8.62 -9.79 22.33
N LEU A 104 8.63 -8.75 21.49
CA LEU A 104 9.81 -8.27 20.78
C LEU A 104 10.58 -7.20 21.58
N ASP A 105 9.87 -6.33 22.27
CA ASP A 105 10.43 -5.22 23.03
C ASP A 105 11.09 -5.71 24.32
N ASP A 106 12.00 -4.90 24.87
CA ASP A 106 12.62 -5.21 26.15
C ASP A 106 11.60 -4.97 27.28
N GLY A 107 11.40 -5.96 28.15
CA GLY A 107 10.43 -5.92 29.23
C GLY A 107 9.99 -7.31 29.69
N ASP A 108 8.95 -7.36 30.53
CA ASP A 108 8.52 -8.58 31.24
C ASP A 108 8.00 -9.70 30.33
N HIS A 109 7.57 -9.36 29.12
CA HIS A 109 7.01 -10.31 28.15
C HIS A 109 7.98 -10.66 27.02
N LYS A 110 9.23 -10.17 27.06
CA LYS A 110 10.23 -10.43 26.02
C LYS A 110 10.44 -11.95 25.87
N GLY A 111 10.17 -12.48 24.68
CA GLY A 111 10.31 -13.91 24.40
C GLY A 111 9.32 -14.81 25.17
N ASP A 112 8.19 -14.28 25.64
CA ASP A 112 7.16 -15.07 26.31
C ASP A 112 6.47 -16.04 25.33
N GLU A 113 6.87 -17.31 25.38
CA GLU A 113 6.35 -18.38 24.51
C GLU A 113 4.88 -18.71 24.78
N ALA A 114 4.41 -18.56 26.03
CA ALA A 114 3.01 -18.82 26.37
C ALA A 114 2.12 -17.72 25.77
N LEU A 115 2.52 -16.46 25.89
CA LEU A 115 1.84 -15.34 25.25
C LEU A 115 1.90 -15.47 23.72
N LYS A 116 3.04 -15.85 23.15
CA LYS A 116 3.19 -16.10 21.71
C LYS A 116 2.18 -17.13 21.22
N ALA A 117 2.05 -18.26 21.92
CA ALA A 117 1.09 -19.31 21.58
C ALA A 117 -0.37 -18.80 21.65
N LYS A 118 -0.73 -18.02 22.69
CA LYS A 118 -2.06 -17.40 22.78
C LYS A 118 -2.34 -16.48 21.59
N LEU A 119 -1.36 -15.65 21.21
CA LEU A 119 -1.51 -14.71 20.09
C LEU A 119 -1.58 -15.39 18.72
N MET A 120 -0.86 -16.50 18.51
CA MET A 120 -1.03 -17.33 17.32
C MET A 120 -2.44 -17.92 17.26
N LYS A 121 -2.99 -18.41 18.39
CA LYS A 121 -4.38 -18.86 18.46
C LYS A 121 -5.36 -17.73 18.15
N SER A 122 -5.11 -16.52 18.65
CA SER A 122 -5.90 -15.33 18.31
C SER A 122 -5.87 -15.04 16.81
N ALA A 123 -4.69 -15.04 16.19
CA ALA A 123 -4.53 -14.80 14.76
C ALA A 123 -5.31 -15.82 13.93
N VAL A 124 -5.26 -17.10 14.30
CA VAL A 124 -6.06 -18.17 13.68
C VAL A 124 -7.55 -17.92 13.86
N HIS A 125 -8.01 -17.69 15.10
CA HIS A 125 -9.43 -17.51 15.41
C HIS A 125 -10.06 -16.32 14.65
N TYR A 126 -9.48 -15.13 14.79
CA TYR A 126 -10.04 -13.92 14.16
C TYR A 126 -9.76 -13.87 12.66
N GLY A 127 -8.66 -14.46 12.20
CA GLY A 127 -8.35 -14.56 10.78
C GLY A 127 -9.27 -15.54 10.05
N ASP A 128 -9.60 -16.69 10.62
CA ASP A 128 -10.58 -17.63 10.06
C ASP A 128 -11.95 -16.98 9.87
N ILE A 129 -12.39 -16.19 10.86
CA ILE A 129 -13.64 -15.45 10.77
C ILE A 129 -13.57 -14.46 9.60
N GLU A 130 -12.50 -13.69 9.48
CA GLU A 130 -12.31 -12.75 8.37
C GLU A 130 -12.31 -13.47 7.01
N LEU A 131 -11.58 -14.59 6.88
CA LEU A 131 -11.47 -15.32 5.62
C LEU A 131 -12.80 -15.92 5.16
N ARG A 132 -13.68 -16.32 6.09
CA ARG A 132 -15.00 -16.89 5.77
C ARG A 132 -16.11 -15.85 5.57
N ARG A 133 -15.82 -14.55 5.71
CA ARG A 133 -16.82 -13.50 5.44
C ARG A 133 -17.30 -13.58 3.99
N CYS A 134 -18.59 -13.33 3.76
CA CYS A 134 -19.11 -13.21 2.40
C CYS A 134 -18.50 -11.99 1.69
N ASP A 135 -18.36 -12.07 0.37
CA ASP A 135 -17.91 -10.95 -0.44
C ASP A 135 -18.93 -9.79 -0.41
N GLY A 136 -18.45 -8.56 -0.57
CA GLY A 136 -19.30 -7.37 -0.63
C GLY A 136 -18.56 -6.08 -0.32
N TRP A 137 -19.15 -4.94 -0.66
CA TRP A 137 -18.48 -3.64 -0.46
C TRP A 137 -18.28 -3.27 1.01
N PHE A 138 -19.09 -3.81 1.93
CA PHE A 138 -19.05 -3.52 3.37
C PHE A 138 -17.76 -3.98 4.07
N ARG A 139 -17.01 -4.92 3.47
CA ARG A 139 -15.73 -5.41 4.01
C ARG A 139 -14.51 -4.74 3.36
N PHE A 140 -14.69 -4.02 2.26
CA PHE A 140 -13.63 -3.50 1.40
C PHE A 140 -12.43 -2.92 2.16
N HIS A 141 -12.60 -1.77 2.84
CA HIS A 141 -11.48 -1.09 3.49
C HIS A 141 -10.77 -1.92 4.57
N VAL A 142 -11.52 -2.74 5.30
CA VAL A 142 -10.99 -3.54 6.40
C VAL A 142 -10.22 -4.75 5.88
N SER A 143 -10.81 -5.50 4.94
CA SER A 143 -10.24 -6.76 4.45
C SER A 143 -8.99 -6.57 3.60
N CYS A 144 -8.88 -5.47 2.84
CA CYS A 144 -7.78 -5.32 1.90
C CYS A 144 -6.78 -4.19 2.23
N PHE A 145 -7.13 -3.27 3.14
CA PHE A 145 -6.22 -2.25 3.65
C PHE A 145 -5.90 -2.47 5.13
N GLY A 146 -6.94 -2.47 5.97
CA GLY A 146 -6.82 -2.41 7.42
C GLY A 146 -6.15 -3.62 8.05
N ILE A 147 -6.81 -4.79 7.98
CA ILE A 147 -6.32 -6.04 8.57
C ILE A 147 -4.97 -6.43 7.98
N PRO A 148 -4.77 -6.45 6.63
CA PRO A 148 -3.47 -6.81 6.07
C PRO A 148 -2.34 -5.91 6.57
N ARG A 149 -2.58 -4.61 6.75
CA ARG A 149 -1.56 -3.65 7.23
C ARG A 149 -1.16 -3.88 8.69
N ILE A 150 -1.95 -4.66 9.43
CA ILE A 150 -1.64 -5.06 10.80
C ILE A 150 -1.05 -6.49 10.81
N ALA A 151 -1.64 -7.39 10.02
CA ALA A 151 -1.32 -8.82 9.98
C ALA A 151 0.13 -9.10 9.57
N TYR A 152 0.71 -8.38 8.61
CA TYR A 152 2.13 -8.61 8.25
C TYR A 152 3.08 -8.31 9.42
N GLY A 153 2.74 -7.34 10.28
CA GLY A 153 3.51 -7.07 11.50
C GLY A 153 3.41 -8.20 12.52
N VAL A 154 2.25 -8.87 12.61
CA VAL A 154 2.08 -10.09 13.43
C VAL A 154 2.90 -11.24 12.84
N TYR A 155 2.85 -11.42 11.53
CA TYR A 155 3.64 -12.44 10.84
C TYR A 155 5.14 -12.31 11.14
N PHE A 156 5.71 -11.12 10.97
CA PHE A 156 7.13 -10.91 11.22
C PHE A 156 7.51 -10.87 12.71
N ALA A 157 6.54 -10.69 13.62
CA ALA A 157 6.78 -10.87 15.04
C ALA A 157 7.05 -12.34 15.40
N PHE A 158 6.46 -13.27 14.66
CA PHE A 158 6.59 -14.72 14.84
C PHE A 158 7.36 -15.38 13.68
N PHE A 159 8.26 -14.62 13.05
CA PHE A 159 8.85 -15.00 11.77
C PHE A 159 9.55 -16.37 11.80
N GLU A 160 10.28 -16.67 12.88
CA GLU A 160 11.12 -17.86 12.97
C GLU A 160 10.26 -19.14 12.97
N GLU A 161 9.19 -19.18 13.76
CA GLU A 161 8.29 -20.33 13.86
C GLU A 161 7.44 -20.50 12.60
N LEU A 162 6.94 -19.39 12.03
CA LEU A 162 6.11 -19.43 10.84
C LEU A 162 6.92 -19.82 9.59
N ASP A 163 8.13 -19.27 9.41
CA ASP A 163 9.01 -19.64 8.30
C ASP A 163 9.53 -21.08 8.42
N ALA A 164 9.80 -21.56 9.64
CA ALA A 164 10.15 -22.96 9.87
C ALA A 164 8.99 -23.90 9.48
N ALA A 165 7.75 -23.59 9.90
CA ALA A 165 6.56 -24.36 9.54
C ALA A 165 6.32 -24.36 8.02
N GLU A 166 6.47 -23.22 7.35
CA GLU A 166 6.35 -23.09 5.89
C GLU A 166 7.38 -23.96 5.15
N LYS A 167 8.65 -23.92 5.57
CA LYS A 167 9.73 -24.74 4.98
C LYS A 167 9.48 -26.24 5.19
N ALA A 168 8.95 -26.61 6.35
CA ALA A 168 8.54 -27.98 6.66
C ALA A 168 7.24 -28.40 5.96
N LYS A 169 6.52 -27.46 5.32
CA LYS A 169 5.17 -27.65 4.77
C LYS A 169 4.17 -28.16 5.81
N ASP A 170 4.34 -27.73 7.05
CA ASP A 170 3.48 -28.09 8.16
C ASP A 170 2.22 -27.22 8.16
N THR A 171 1.06 -27.86 8.03
CA THR A 171 -0.25 -27.21 8.02
C THR A 171 -1.07 -27.47 9.28
N GLU A 172 -0.60 -28.36 10.16
CA GLU A 172 -1.39 -28.87 11.29
C GLU A 172 -0.97 -28.23 12.62
N SER A 173 0.31 -27.90 12.78
CA SER A 173 0.76 -27.19 13.98
C SER A 173 0.12 -25.81 14.11
N LEU A 174 0.17 -25.26 15.33
CA LEU A 174 -0.29 -23.90 15.58
C LEU A 174 0.43 -22.88 14.69
N ALA A 175 1.75 -23.03 14.51
CA ALA A 175 2.54 -22.16 13.64
C ALA A 175 2.14 -22.32 12.17
N GLY A 176 1.98 -23.56 11.68
CA GLY A 176 1.52 -23.86 10.33
C GLY A 176 0.16 -23.24 10.01
N ARG A 177 -0.82 -23.45 10.89
CA ARG A 177 -2.17 -22.87 10.77
C ARG A 177 -2.14 -21.34 10.84
N CYS A 178 -1.35 -20.77 11.75
CA CYS A 178 -1.19 -19.33 11.86
C CYS A 178 -0.60 -18.73 10.58
N SER A 179 0.42 -19.36 10.00
CA SER A 179 1.02 -18.93 8.73
C SER A 179 0.00 -18.95 7.59
N LEU A 180 -0.75 -20.05 7.42
CA LEU A 180 -1.77 -20.17 6.38
C LEU A 180 -2.84 -19.07 6.47
N VAL A 181 -3.32 -18.80 7.69
CA VAL A 181 -4.31 -17.75 7.94
C VAL A 181 -3.73 -16.37 7.61
N LEU A 182 -2.52 -16.06 8.08
CA LEU A 182 -1.87 -14.77 7.80
C LEU A 182 -1.63 -14.58 6.30
N GLN A 183 -1.14 -15.60 5.59
CA GLN A 183 -1.01 -15.56 4.12
C GLN A 183 -2.37 -15.35 3.44
N GLY A 184 -3.43 -16.03 3.90
CA GLY A 184 -4.79 -15.84 3.39
C GLY A 184 -5.26 -14.38 3.52
N LEU A 185 -5.01 -13.75 4.67
CA LEU A 185 -5.34 -12.35 4.90
C LEU A 185 -4.52 -11.43 4.00
N MET A 186 -3.23 -11.72 3.82
CA MET A 186 -2.38 -10.94 2.91
C MET A 186 -2.84 -11.05 1.46
N ARG A 187 -3.33 -12.21 1.01
CA ARG A 187 -3.89 -12.38 -0.34
C ARG A 187 -5.13 -11.50 -0.60
N GLN A 188 -5.87 -11.11 0.43
CA GLN A 188 -6.99 -10.16 0.29
C GLN A 188 -6.57 -8.79 -0.24
N THR A 189 -5.28 -8.42 -0.12
CA THR A 189 -4.74 -7.21 -0.76
C THR A 189 -4.78 -7.24 -2.29
N PHE A 190 -4.86 -8.42 -2.90
CA PHE A 190 -4.97 -8.63 -4.36
C PHE A 190 -6.35 -9.14 -4.77
N THR A 191 -7.08 -9.81 -3.87
CA THR A 191 -8.35 -10.45 -4.23
C THR A 191 -9.59 -9.66 -3.81
N GLN A 192 -9.47 -8.73 -2.85
CA GLN A 192 -10.60 -7.98 -2.30
C GLN A 192 -10.52 -6.48 -2.62
N PRO A 193 -11.63 -5.83 -3.02
CA PRO A 193 -12.96 -6.39 -3.21
C PRO A 193 -13.00 -7.27 -4.46
N ARG A 194 -13.73 -8.39 -4.36
CA ARG A 194 -13.85 -9.34 -5.46
C ARG A 194 -14.25 -8.66 -6.76
N ARG A 195 -13.58 -9.04 -7.84
CA ARG A 195 -13.79 -8.51 -9.19
C ARG A 195 -14.02 -9.66 -10.16
N ASP A 196 -15.27 -10.01 -10.38
CA ASP A 196 -15.65 -11.17 -11.21
C ASP A 196 -15.23 -11.03 -12.68
N SER A 197 -14.96 -9.81 -13.15
CA SER A 197 -14.44 -9.56 -14.50
C SER A 197 -12.97 -9.96 -14.69
N ILE A 198 -12.24 -10.29 -13.62
CA ILE A 198 -10.83 -10.66 -13.66
C ILE A 198 -10.68 -12.12 -13.25
N LYS A 199 -10.25 -12.96 -14.18
CA LYS A 199 -10.10 -14.40 -13.96
C LYS A 199 -8.95 -14.74 -13.01
N ASP A 200 -7.82 -14.04 -13.15
CA ASP A 200 -6.65 -14.21 -12.28
C ASP A 200 -6.35 -12.89 -11.55
N PRO A 201 -6.61 -12.83 -10.22
CA PRO A 201 -6.36 -11.61 -9.43
C PRO A 201 -4.87 -11.32 -9.23
N TYR A 202 -3.97 -12.24 -9.58
CA TYR A 202 -2.51 -12.05 -9.54
C TYR A 202 -1.97 -11.61 -10.89
N THR A 203 -2.61 -10.59 -11.46
CA THR A 203 -2.23 -9.90 -12.70
C THR A 203 -2.40 -8.39 -12.53
N ALA A 204 -1.69 -7.58 -13.31
CA ALA A 204 -1.86 -6.11 -13.25
C ALA A 204 -3.27 -5.68 -13.64
N ASP A 205 -4.00 -6.47 -14.43
CA ASP A 205 -5.38 -6.18 -14.82
C ASP A 205 -6.31 -6.05 -13.61
N GLN A 206 -6.03 -6.75 -12.51
CA GLN A 206 -6.75 -6.59 -11.25
C GLN A 206 -6.73 -5.13 -10.77
N PHE A 207 -5.62 -4.42 -11.01
CA PHE A 207 -5.41 -3.04 -10.59
C PHE A 207 -5.84 -2.00 -11.63
N ARG A 208 -6.08 -2.43 -12.88
CA ARG A 208 -6.41 -1.51 -13.97
C ARG A 208 -7.89 -1.15 -14.02
N LYS A 209 -8.15 0.13 -14.33
CA LYS A 209 -9.44 0.64 -14.82
C LYS A 209 -10.65 0.30 -13.93
N HIS A 210 -10.44 0.21 -12.61
CA HIS A 210 -11.51 -0.03 -11.66
C HIS A 210 -11.32 0.79 -10.39
N VAL A 211 -12.31 1.62 -10.04
CA VAL A 211 -12.23 2.63 -8.97
C VAL A 211 -11.76 2.09 -7.61
N TRP A 212 -12.07 0.84 -7.27
CA TRP A 212 -11.62 0.16 -6.03
C TRP A 212 -10.15 -0.26 -6.00
N TRP A 213 -9.42 -0.08 -7.11
CA TRP A 213 -8.08 -0.62 -7.29
C TRP A 213 -7.06 0.40 -7.82
N VAL A 214 -7.53 1.53 -8.37
CA VAL A 214 -6.66 2.56 -8.96
C VAL A 214 -6.10 3.55 -7.93
N GLY A 215 -4.92 4.13 -8.25
CA GLY A 215 -4.35 5.28 -7.55
C GLY A 215 -4.23 5.08 -6.03
N GLY A 216 -4.92 5.92 -5.25
CA GLY A 216 -4.93 5.85 -3.79
C GLY A 216 -5.34 4.47 -3.24
N ASN A 217 -6.26 3.77 -3.90
CA ASN A 217 -6.67 2.44 -3.45
C ASN A 217 -5.60 1.37 -3.66
N PHE A 218 -4.71 1.53 -4.65
CA PHE A 218 -3.48 0.75 -4.72
C PHE A 218 -2.55 1.13 -3.57
N ALA A 219 -2.35 2.43 -3.34
CA ALA A 219 -1.47 2.94 -2.29
C ALA A 219 -1.85 2.50 -0.87
N TYR A 220 -3.14 2.32 -0.60
CA TYR A 220 -3.62 1.92 0.72
C TYR A 220 -3.46 0.42 1.00
N ARG A 221 -3.07 -0.39 0.00
CA ARG A 221 -2.82 -1.82 0.16
C ARG A 221 -1.37 -2.05 0.55
N PRO A 222 -1.06 -2.87 1.57
CA PRO A 222 0.30 -3.29 1.86
C PRO A 222 0.73 -4.41 0.89
N THR A 223 0.75 -4.11 -0.42
CA THR A 223 0.97 -5.12 -1.48
C THR A 223 2.36 -5.74 -1.42
N PHE A 224 3.39 -4.93 -1.17
CA PHE A 224 4.77 -5.40 -1.06
C PHE A 224 4.97 -6.30 0.16
N GLU A 225 4.39 -5.91 1.30
CA GLU A 225 4.37 -6.71 2.52
C GLU A 225 3.60 -8.02 2.28
N ALA A 226 2.47 -7.97 1.57
CA ALA A 226 1.69 -9.14 1.22
C ALA A 226 2.49 -10.13 0.37
N ALA A 227 3.18 -9.64 -0.66
CA ALA A 227 4.04 -10.47 -1.50
C ALA A 227 5.17 -11.12 -0.69
N ALA A 228 5.76 -10.40 0.27
CA ALA A 228 6.79 -10.93 1.15
C ALA A 228 6.25 -12.01 2.11
N VAL A 229 5.10 -11.79 2.76
CA VAL A 229 4.48 -12.77 3.66
C VAL A 229 4.05 -14.04 2.91
N CYS A 230 3.47 -13.90 1.72
CA CYS A 230 3.10 -15.04 0.88
C CYS A 230 4.30 -15.72 0.21
N SER A 231 5.51 -15.17 0.34
CA SER A 231 6.71 -15.61 -0.36
C SER A 231 6.51 -15.83 -1.87
N ASP A 232 5.66 -15.00 -2.50
CA ASP A 232 5.12 -15.23 -3.84
C ASP A 232 5.73 -14.25 -4.87
N THR A 233 6.56 -14.78 -5.76
CA THR A 233 7.25 -14.00 -6.80
C THR A 233 6.28 -13.38 -7.81
N ARG A 234 5.13 -14.02 -8.07
CA ARG A 234 4.11 -13.50 -8.98
C ARG A 234 3.47 -12.24 -8.42
N MET A 235 3.27 -12.18 -7.10
CA MET A 235 2.74 -10.97 -6.47
C MET A 235 3.69 -9.78 -6.63
N PHE A 236 5.01 -10.00 -6.54
CA PHE A 236 5.99 -8.95 -6.84
C PHE A 236 6.00 -8.55 -8.32
N ASP A 237 5.83 -9.51 -9.25
CA ASP A 237 5.72 -9.22 -10.68
C ASP A 237 4.55 -8.26 -10.98
N VAL A 238 3.39 -8.50 -10.36
CA VAL A 238 2.22 -7.64 -10.48
C VAL A 238 2.50 -6.23 -9.96
N ILE A 239 3.13 -6.11 -8.78
CA ILE A 239 3.45 -4.80 -8.19
C ILE A 239 4.42 -4.04 -9.10
N ALA A 240 5.43 -4.71 -9.65
CA ALA A 240 6.39 -4.11 -10.57
C ALA A 240 5.72 -3.60 -11.86
N GLU A 241 4.82 -4.41 -12.45
CA GLU A 241 4.04 -4.01 -13.63
C GLU A 241 3.12 -2.81 -13.34
N VAL A 242 2.48 -2.80 -12.17
CA VAL A 242 1.67 -1.66 -11.71
C VAL A 242 2.53 -0.42 -11.51
N CYS A 243 3.75 -0.53 -10.96
CA CYS A 243 4.64 0.61 -10.79
C CYS A 243 5.14 1.16 -12.14
N ALA A 244 5.42 0.29 -13.11
CA ALA A 244 5.89 0.69 -14.44
C ALA A 244 4.84 1.50 -15.21
N GLY A 245 3.56 1.13 -15.12
CA GLY A 245 2.46 1.86 -15.75
C GLY A 245 1.84 2.95 -14.88
N GLY A 246 2.01 2.87 -13.57
CA GLY A 246 1.21 3.62 -12.61
C GLY A 246 1.53 5.11 -12.50
N LEU A 247 2.60 5.58 -13.12
CA LEU A 247 2.92 7.00 -13.23
C LEU A 247 2.50 7.61 -14.58
N SER A 248 1.84 6.84 -15.45
CA SER A 248 1.32 7.38 -16.71
C SER A 248 0.21 8.38 -16.45
N ALA A 249 0.17 9.45 -17.24
CA ALA A 249 -0.94 10.39 -17.22
C ALA A 249 -2.24 9.78 -17.78
N VAL A 250 -3.37 10.27 -17.27
CA VAL A 250 -4.70 9.96 -17.78
C VAL A 250 -5.34 11.23 -18.35
N SER A 251 -6.01 11.11 -19.51
CA SER A 251 -6.83 12.16 -20.10
C SER A 251 -8.15 11.56 -20.59
N HIS A 252 -9.10 12.42 -20.98
CA HIS A 252 -10.37 11.95 -21.52
C HIS A 252 -10.16 11.13 -22.80
N ASN A 253 -9.20 11.59 -23.62
CA ASN A 253 -8.90 11.00 -24.92
C ASN A 253 -8.07 9.71 -24.80
N THR A 254 -7.33 9.53 -23.71
CA THR A 254 -6.54 8.32 -23.45
C THR A 254 -7.20 7.35 -22.47
N LEU A 255 -8.40 7.65 -21.94
CA LEU A 255 -9.04 6.85 -20.88
C LEU A 255 -9.18 5.35 -21.23
N LYS A 256 -9.35 5.04 -22.52
CA LYS A 256 -9.44 3.65 -23.00
C LYS A 256 -8.12 2.90 -22.92
N ASP A 257 -6.99 3.58 -23.02
CA ASP A 257 -5.66 2.98 -23.19
C ASP A 257 -4.73 3.24 -21.99
N SER A 258 -4.96 4.30 -21.21
CA SER A 258 -4.22 4.62 -20.00
C SER A 258 -4.27 3.46 -18.99
N PHE A 259 -3.18 3.32 -18.22
CA PHE A 259 -3.09 2.29 -17.19
C PHE A 259 -4.17 2.46 -16.12
N TRP A 260 -4.37 3.69 -15.66
CA TRP A 260 -5.43 4.07 -14.75
C TRP A 260 -6.63 4.67 -15.49
N SER A 261 -7.81 4.49 -14.90
CA SER A 261 -8.97 5.33 -15.22
C SER A 261 -8.97 6.66 -14.44
N GLU A 262 -8.19 6.73 -13.36
CA GLU A 262 -8.09 7.89 -12.46
C GLU A 262 -6.66 8.05 -11.93
N GLY A 263 -6.14 9.27 -11.93
CA GLY A 263 -4.74 9.51 -11.58
C GLY A 263 -4.28 10.93 -11.92
N ILE A 264 -2.99 11.08 -12.19
CA ILE A 264 -2.39 12.34 -12.63
C ILE A 264 -2.74 12.61 -14.09
N CYS A 265 -2.90 13.88 -14.45
CA CYS A 265 -3.29 14.31 -15.78
C CYS A 265 -2.11 14.90 -16.53
N ALA A 266 -2.20 14.93 -17.87
CA ALA A 266 -1.13 15.44 -18.73
C ALA A 266 -0.84 16.93 -18.52
N ASP A 267 -1.82 17.70 -18.02
CA ASP A 267 -1.72 19.13 -17.70
C ASP A 267 -1.19 19.40 -16.27
N GLY A 268 -0.73 18.36 -15.56
CA GLY A 268 -0.27 18.46 -14.17
C GLY A 268 -1.39 18.44 -13.12
N ALA A 269 -2.66 18.23 -13.50
CA ALA A 269 -3.74 18.01 -12.55
C ALA A 269 -3.78 16.57 -12.00
N GLY A 270 -4.81 16.26 -11.21
CA GLY A 270 -5.20 14.89 -10.95
C GLY A 270 -6.70 14.77 -10.68
N TRP A 271 -7.29 13.65 -11.08
CA TRP A 271 -8.70 13.35 -10.81
C TRP A 271 -8.91 12.02 -10.10
N GLY A 272 -10.05 11.88 -9.45
CA GLY A 272 -10.47 10.65 -8.78
C GLY A 272 -11.95 10.67 -8.39
N HIS A 273 -12.52 9.50 -8.12
CA HIS A 273 -13.96 9.27 -7.92
C HIS A 273 -14.79 9.70 -9.14
N GLY A 274 -14.38 9.25 -10.31
CA GLY A 274 -14.79 9.79 -11.60
C GLY A 274 -13.96 11.00 -12.03
N PRO A 275 -14.42 11.78 -13.02
CA PRO A 275 -13.69 12.93 -13.56
C PRO A 275 -13.79 14.17 -12.63
N GLN A 276 -13.62 13.99 -11.32
CA GLN A 276 -13.64 15.08 -10.34
C GLN A 276 -12.23 15.57 -10.05
N CYS A 277 -12.04 16.88 -9.91
CA CYS A 277 -10.76 17.44 -9.48
C CYS A 277 -10.36 16.89 -8.10
N TYR A 278 -9.22 16.19 -8.02
CA TYR A 278 -8.81 15.48 -6.81
C TYR A 278 -7.30 15.52 -6.56
N VAL A 279 -6.69 16.67 -6.83
CA VAL A 279 -5.24 16.90 -6.82
C VAL A 279 -4.57 16.49 -5.51
N TRP A 280 -5.22 16.67 -4.36
CA TRP A 280 -4.59 16.49 -3.05
C TRP A 280 -4.83 15.13 -2.40
N GLY A 281 -5.55 14.23 -3.06
CA GLY A 281 -5.98 12.96 -2.50
C GLY A 281 -5.38 11.76 -3.23
N TYR A 282 -6.27 10.95 -3.80
CA TYR A 282 -5.94 9.65 -4.39
C TYR A 282 -4.81 9.68 -5.43
N PRO A 283 -4.75 10.64 -6.38
CA PRO A 283 -3.63 10.75 -7.32
C PRO A 283 -2.29 10.90 -6.60
N SER A 284 -2.16 11.86 -5.69
CA SER A 284 -0.91 12.07 -4.95
C SER A 284 -0.54 10.92 -4.02
N ASP A 285 -1.52 10.25 -3.40
CA ASP A 285 -1.27 9.05 -2.60
C ASP A 285 -0.75 7.90 -3.48
N GLY A 286 -1.35 7.74 -4.68
CA GLY A 286 -0.91 6.79 -5.71
C GLY A 286 0.53 7.05 -6.17
N VAL A 287 0.84 8.28 -6.58
CA VAL A 287 2.20 8.67 -6.99
C VAL A 287 3.21 8.44 -5.87
N SER A 288 2.88 8.88 -4.64
CA SER A 288 3.75 8.69 -3.47
C SER A 288 4.05 7.21 -3.22
N SER A 289 3.02 6.36 -3.27
CA SER A 289 3.18 4.92 -3.07
C SER A 289 4.01 4.27 -4.16
N ILE A 290 3.78 4.60 -5.44
CA ILE A 290 4.53 4.03 -6.55
C ILE A 290 6.01 4.43 -6.47
N LEU A 291 6.32 5.71 -6.23
CA LEU A 291 7.71 6.17 -6.03
C LEU A 291 8.35 5.47 -4.83
N GLY A 292 7.60 5.22 -3.76
CA GLY A 292 8.06 4.44 -2.60
C GLY A 292 8.36 2.98 -2.95
N LEU A 293 7.49 2.31 -3.71
CA LEU A 293 7.67 0.92 -4.14
C LEU A 293 8.85 0.76 -5.10
N LEU A 294 9.00 1.67 -6.06
CA LEU A 294 10.14 1.69 -6.97
C LEU A 294 11.47 1.81 -6.22
N LYS A 295 11.54 2.61 -5.15
CA LYS A 295 12.72 2.66 -4.27
C LYS A 295 13.01 1.33 -3.57
N ARG A 296 11.96 0.60 -3.18
CA ARG A 296 12.08 -0.72 -2.52
C ARG A 296 12.48 -1.84 -3.48
N PHE A 297 12.28 -1.64 -4.78
CA PHE A 297 12.68 -2.59 -5.82
C PHE A 297 14.13 -2.45 -6.30
N ARG A 298 14.84 -1.38 -5.92
CA ARG A 298 16.26 -1.22 -6.26
C ARG A 298 17.08 -2.41 -5.81
N ASP A 299 18.03 -2.82 -6.64
CA ASP A 299 18.92 -3.95 -6.38
C ASP A 299 18.16 -5.30 -6.21
N THR A 300 16.94 -5.38 -6.75
CA THR A 300 16.13 -6.60 -6.81
C THR A 300 15.83 -6.99 -8.27
N PRO A 301 15.45 -8.25 -8.55
CA PRO A 301 15.01 -8.65 -9.89
C PRO A 301 13.79 -7.90 -10.43
N TRP A 302 13.08 -7.17 -9.57
CA TRP A 302 11.91 -6.36 -9.92
C TRP A 302 12.23 -4.88 -10.05
N GLU A 303 13.51 -4.50 -10.08
CA GLU A 303 13.92 -3.15 -10.44
C GLU A 303 13.46 -2.86 -11.87
N ALA A 304 12.24 -2.34 -11.99
CA ALA A 304 11.64 -1.97 -13.25
C ALA A 304 12.16 -0.59 -13.66
N GLY A 305 12.54 -0.46 -14.92
CA GLY A 305 12.72 0.84 -15.55
C GLY A 305 11.38 1.54 -15.65
N VAL A 306 11.24 2.70 -15.00
CA VAL A 306 10.09 3.57 -15.22
C VAL A 306 10.33 4.34 -16.52
N PRO A 307 9.35 4.38 -17.45
CA PRO A 307 9.50 5.17 -18.66
C PRO A 307 9.82 6.63 -18.31
N PRO A 308 10.79 7.29 -18.99
CA PRO A 308 11.11 8.69 -18.75
C PRO A 308 9.88 9.60 -18.86
N THR A 309 8.94 9.28 -19.75
CA THR A 309 7.67 9.99 -19.92
C THR A 309 6.75 9.89 -18.70
N ALA A 310 6.77 8.79 -17.96
CA ALA A 310 5.98 8.62 -16.75
C ALA A 310 6.59 9.37 -15.55
N LEU A 311 7.93 9.39 -15.45
CA LEU A 311 8.63 10.26 -14.49
C LEU A 311 8.40 11.74 -14.80
N GLN A 312 8.38 12.11 -16.08
CA GLN A 312 8.06 13.45 -16.54
C GLN A 312 6.62 13.84 -16.13
N ALA A 313 5.64 12.97 -16.38
CA ALA A 313 4.26 13.22 -15.95
C ALA A 313 4.13 13.42 -14.44
N ALA A 314 4.87 12.66 -13.63
CA ALA A 314 4.91 12.85 -12.18
C ALA A 314 5.57 14.19 -11.79
N ALA A 315 6.60 14.64 -12.50
CA ALA A 315 7.22 15.94 -12.30
C ALA A 315 6.27 17.09 -12.70
N ASP A 316 5.57 16.97 -13.82
CA ASP A 316 4.57 17.93 -14.28
C ASP A 316 3.38 17.99 -13.31
N TYR A 317 3.01 16.87 -12.70
CA TYR A 317 2.02 16.83 -11.63
C TYR A 317 2.49 17.57 -10.38
N VAL A 318 3.75 17.40 -9.94
CA VAL A 318 4.32 18.17 -8.81
C VAL A 318 4.30 19.68 -9.09
N GLU A 319 4.61 20.09 -10.31
CA GLU A 319 4.48 21.49 -10.74
C GLU A 319 3.02 21.94 -10.77
N GLY A 320 2.12 21.13 -11.32
CA GLY A 320 0.69 21.41 -11.36
C GLY A 320 0.09 21.57 -9.97
N MET A 321 0.52 20.79 -8.97
CA MET A 321 0.12 20.96 -7.57
C MET A 321 0.47 22.36 -7.04
N CYS A 322 1.53 23.01 -7.53
CA CYS A 322 1.88 24.38 -7.14
C CYS A 322 0.84 25.41 -7.56
N TRP A 323 0.08 25.18 -8.63
CA TRP A 323 -1.04 26.05 -9.05
C TRP A 323 -2.23 26.00 -8.12
N TYR A 324 -2.44 24.86 -7.47
CA TYR A 324 -3.61 24.62 -6.63
C TYR A 324 -3.40 25.06 -5.18
N GLN A 325 -2.25 25.64 -4.87
CA GLN A 325 -1.95 26.19 -3.54
C GLN A 325 -1.79 27.72 -3.57
N TYR A 326 -2.10 28.35 -2.44
CA TYR A 326 -1.85 29.76 -2.19
C TYR A 326 -1.29 29.91 -0.79
N LEU A 327 -0.13 30.57 -0.66
CA LEU A 327 0.59 30.74 0.61
C LEU A 327 0.78 29.41 1.39
N GLY A 328 1.06 28.33 0.66
CA GLY A 328 1.29 26.99 1.22
C GLY A 328 0.04 26.25 1.71
N ARG A 329 -1.15 26.77 1.39
CA ARG A 329 -2.45 26.17 1.72
C ARG A 329 -3.14 25.67 0.45
N GLN A 330 -3.92 24.60 0.57
CA GLN A 330 -4.79 24.14 -0.53
C GLN A 330 -5.83 25.25 -0.82
N THR A 331 -6.16 25.46 -2.09
CA THR A 331 -7.13 26.49 -2.51
C THR A 331 -8.45 25.89 -2.99
N LEU A 332 -9.48 26.74 -3.01
CA LEU A 332 -10.76 26.45 -3.64
C LEU A 332 -10.66 26.20 -5.16
N LEU A 333 -9.52 26.51 -5.79
CA LEU A 333 -9.26 26.21 -7.20
C LEU A 333 -9.10 24.70 -7.45
N SER A 334 -8.94 23.89 -6.40
CA SER A 334 -9.03 22.42 -6.45
C SER A 334 -10.26 21.94 -5.67
N PRO A 335 -11.49 22.16 -6.15
CA PRO A 335 -12.70 21.74 -5.44
C PRO A 335 -12.73 20.21 -5.37
N GLY A 336 -12.40 19.68 -4.21
CA GLY A 336 -12.36 18.26 -3.88
C GLY A 336 -12.57 18.08 -2.38
N ARG A 337 -12.64 16.82 -1.90
CA ARG A 337 -12.99 16.51 -0.50
C ARG A 337 -12.12 17.24 0.53
N SER A 338 -10.84 17.47 0.22
CA SER A 338 -9.89 18.21 1.06
C SER A 338 -9.71 19.68 0.67
N GLY A 339 -10.23 20.13 -0.49
CA GLY A 339 -10.10 21.52 -0.97
C GLY A 339 -10.80 22.55 -0.07
N PHE A 340 -11.65 22.09 0.85
CA PHE A 340 -12.29 22.90 1.91
C PHE A 340 -11.48 22.95 3.22
N SER A 341 -10.36 22.23 3.32
CA SER A 341 -9.53 22.21 4.53
C SER A 341 -8.52 23.38 4.56
N ALA A 342 -8.88 24.45 5.26
CA ALA A 342 -8.04 25.63 5.46
C ALA A 342 -7.04 25.43 6.62
N GLY A 343 -6.15 24.43 6.51
CA GLY A 343 -5.12 24.13 7.53
C GLY A 343 -3.72 24.64 7.15
N PRO A 344 -2.87 25.06 8.10
CA PRO A 344 -1.46 25.35 7.84
C PRO A 344 -0.73 24.12 7.27
N GLY A 345 0.01 24.28 6.16
CA GLY A 345 0.88 23.24 5.60
C GLY A 345 0.20 22.12 4.80
N ALA A 346 -1.11 22.19 4.57
CA ALA A 346 -1.89 21.12 3.94
C ALA A 346 -1.47 20.82 2.47
N GLY A 347 -0.84 21.75 1.76
CA GLY A 347 -0.36 21.54 0.38
C GLY A 347 1.17 21.36 0.29
N SER A 348 1.92 22.26 0.90
CA SER A 348 3.39 22.35 0.77
C SER A 348 4.14 21.09 1.17
N GLY A 349 3.80 20.45 2.28
CA GLY A 349 4.50 19.24 2.74
C GLY A 349 4.39 18.08 1.76
N ARG A 350 3.22 17.95 1.09
CA ARG A 350 2.97 16.91 0.10
C ARG A 350 3.79 17.14 -1.17
N ILE A 351 3.83 18.38 -1.65
CA ILE A 351 4.64 18.78 -2.82
C ILE A 351 6.12 18.50 -2.55
N ALA A 352 6.65 18.98 -1.42
CA ALA A 352 8.06 18.78 -1.06
C ALA A 352 8.42 17.29 -0.94
N GLY A 353 7.54 16.48 -0.34
CA GLY A 353 7.74 15.03 -0.22
C GLY A 353 7.74 14.29 -1.55
N LEU A 354 6.85 14.65 -2.48
CA LEU A 354 6.81 14.09 -3.83
C LEU A 354 8.02 14.54 -4.65
N ALA A 355 8.36 15.83 -4.64
CA ALA A 355 9.53 16.39 -5.31
C ALA A 355 10.82 15.70 -4.82
N GLY A 356 11.01 15.63 -3.49
CA GLY A 356 12.14 14.93 -2.90
C GLY A 356 12.19 13.45 -3.25
N SER A 357 11.03 12.80 -3.44
CA SER A 357 10.98 11.41 -3.88
C SER A 357 11.38 11.24 -5.35
N LEU A 358 10.92 12.13 -6.24
CA LEU A 358 11.25 12.13 -7.67
C LEU A 358 12.73 12.37 -7.93
N LEU A 359 13.37 13.25 -7.16
CA LEU A 359 14.80 13.53 -7.28
C LEU A 359 15.70 12.33 -6.96
N GLY A 360 15.14 11.27 -6.38
CA GLY A 360 15.83 10.00 -6.19
C GLY A 360 15.87 9.10 -7.44
N PHE A 361 15.33 9.56 -8.57
CA PHE A 361 15.30 8.84 -9.85
C PHE A 361 16.07 9.61 -10.93
N GLN A 362 16.43 8.91 -12.00
CA GLN A 362 17.07 9.53 -13.16
C GLN A 362 16.04 10.36 -13.94
N LEU A 363 16.20 11.68 -13.92
CA LEU A 363 15.36 12.64 -14.63
C LEU A 363 16.19 13.37 -15.69
N PRO A 364 15.57 13.86 -16.78
CA PRO A 364 16.21 14.84 -17.65
C PRO A 364 16.68 16.06 -16.84
N GLU A 365 17.85 16.62 -17.18
CA GLU A 365 18.49 17.67 -16.38
C GLU A 365 17.57 18.89 -16.16
N ALA A 366 16.88 19.35 -17.21
CA ALA A 366 15.92 20.44 -17.11
C ALA A 366 14.76 20.13 -16.13
N THR A 367 14.23 18.90 -16.18
CA THR A 367 13.18 18.44 -15.27
C THR A 367 13.67 18.35 -13.84
N LYS A 368 14.90 17.85 -13.63
CA LYS A 368 15.53 17.77 -12.32
C LYS A 368 15.69 19.16 -11.70
N GLN A 369 16.28 20.11 -12.44
CA GLN A 369 16.48 21.49 -11.99
C GLN A 369 15.15 22.17 -11.61
N ARG A 370 14.10 21.96 -12.43
CA ARG A 370 12.75 22.48 -12.14
C ARG A 370 12.17 21.88 -10.86
N VAL A 371 12.27 20.57 -10.66
CA VAL A 371 11.78 19.90 -9.44
C VAL A 371 12.56 20.33 -8.20
N GLU A 372 13.88 20.52 -8.31
CA GLU A 372 14.73 21.08 -7.24
C GLU A 372 14.30 22.50 -6.89
N GLN A 373 14.09 23.35 -7.88
CA GLN A 373 13.63 24.72 -7.70
C GLN A 373 12.28 24.76 -6.97
N ILE A 374 11.31 23.94 -7.39
CA ILE A 374 10.00 23.82 -6.72
C ILE A 374 10.21 23.43 -5.25
N ARG A 375 10.98 22.37 -4.97
CA ARG A 375 11.22 21.91 -3.60
C ARG A 375 11.82 23.02 -2.73
N THR A 376 12.87 23.67 -3.21
CA THR A 376 13.57 24.74 -2.48
C THR A 376 12.65 25.93 -2.22
N GLN A 377 11.81 26.33 -3.17
CA GLN A 377 10.88 27.43 -2.98
C GLN A 377 9.79 27.12 -1.94
N ILE A 378 9.28 25.88 -1.95
CA ILE A 378 8.31 25.40 -0.97
C ILE A 378 8.91 25.37 0.44
N GLU A 379 10.12 24.81 0.58
CA GLU A 379 10.84 24.74 1.86
C GLU A 379 11.17 26.14 2.39
N ALA A 380 11.53 27.08 1.51
CA ALA A 380 11.78 28.47 1.85
C ALA A 380 10.51 29.30 2.13
N LYS A 381 9.31 28.70 2.02
CA LYS A 381 8.00 29.38 2.11
C LYS A 381 7.83 30.53 1.11
N LYS A 382 8.60 30.51 0.01
CA LYS A 382 8.53 31.47 -1.09
C LYS A 382 7.67 30.87 -2.20
N VAL A 383 6.39 30.69 -1.94
CA VAL A 383 5.48 30.04 -2.90
C VAL A 383 5.21 30.99 -4.07
N ALA A 384 6.04 30.90 -5.12
CA ALA A 384 5.74 31.52 -6.40
C ALA A 384 4.77 30.62 -7.18
N ILE A 385 3.83 31.21 -7.90
CA ILE A 385 3.04 30.47 -8.89
C ILE A 385 4.00 30.17 -10.05
N HIS A 386 4.23 28.88 -10.32
CA HIS A 386 5.13 28.45 -11.39
C HIS A 386 4.35 28.15 -12.67
N GLY A 387 4.77 28.76 -13.79
CA GLY A 387 4.40 28.36 -15.15
C GLY A 387 3.18 29.07 -15.74
N THR A 388 2.73 28.57 -16.90
CA THR A 388 1.44 28.90 -17.54
C THR A 388 0.67 27.59 -17.67
N ARG A 389 -0.51 27.48 -17.07
CA ARG A 389 -1.35 26.28 -17.24
C ARG A 389 -2.26 26.45 -18.43
N VAL A 390 -2.10 25.58 -19.43
CA VAL A 390 -3.02 25.49 -20.56
C VAL A 390 -4.17 24.57 -20.13
N PHE A 391 -5.37 25.14 -19.92
CA PHE A 391 -6.57 24.41 -19.45
C PHE A 391 -7.17 23.43 -20.48
N TRP A 392 -6.52 23.23 -21.62
CA TRP A 392 -7.03 22.40 -22.71
C TRP A 392 -6.46 20.98 -22.58
N ASN A 393 -7.26 20.10 -21.98
CA ASN A 393 -7.04 18.67 -21.97
C ASN A 393 -7.37 18.10 -23.37
N ASN A 394 -6.52 18.39 -24.35
CA ASN A 394 -6.59 17.80 -25.69
C ASN A 394 -5.79 16.49 -25.72
#